data_AF-A0A928ZS32-F1
#
_entry.id   AF-A0A928ZS32-F1
#
_cell.length_a   1.000
_cell.length_b   1.000
_cell.length_c   1.000
_cell.angle_alpha   90.00
_cell.angle_beta   90.00
_cell.angle_gamma   90.00
#
_symmetry.space_group_name_H-M   'P 1'
#
loop_
_entity.id
_entity.type
_entity.pdbx_description
1 polymer ?
#
loop_
_entity_poly.entity_id
_entity_poly.type
_entity_poly.pdbx_seq_one_letter_code
_entity_poly.pdbx_strand_id
1 'polypeptide(L)'
;MFSDVTDHWAKGCILALAKRGVVSGYRNNTFRPLAVVSRAEFAALMRQAFPELPMKRSARLFPDVLPQYWASLVIAWASERGLFSGDRSGRFLPRQTISRVQTVVVLMAALSAEQASEAMSPSEIEQAAQQTKRLIGQTFTDAAAIPSYGQEAVGLAIAANLFESLPEPRAFLPNQAMTRGEVAALLCQALAIPSTEISEASPILTPELARDRQGLFQQFIQKEAEFNAEKLAFLDRGAQSSPIRRHLSQASAYLQKARSKAGQAAAISSPLNNTSAYPSRGDRPAIDGTGLDFLAPEILSACVCLSTAQAGELKSRWLGREAFVNRQMWSSTKFLPLLNIIDRANGIAPSVPIGDCTVRRAGAQSGFPFLLLASGIMSYDNRVATSNSLAAMFKRFNTPAALEKWTRQLTGNQSLDFQGRYGEIPFIEFPELWSAKDQKVLIKSPQQAHSGQNLVSTYDLTRLITMVGGHWRLPRRAIVPNAQGHSLSSLIQAMGVDTARYIEVAFETLALTQVVRSPVIISKSGFGRSDQRDRTELTYCALAEFDLPRPGSCDPTASHQRYSIGMTLIAAQQTGDGNQEARFVDALMATEVTEIIRRLILGKL
;
A
#
# COMPACT_ATOMS: atom_id res chain seq x y z
N MET A 1 28.16 -11.02 -10.45
CA MET A 1 26.80 -10.72 -9.93
C MET A 1 26.91 -9.48 -9.04
N PHE A 2 26.11 -8.45 -9.26
CA PHE A 2 26.21 -7.20 -8.50
C PHE A 2 25.59 -7.36 -7.10
N SER A 3 26.27 -6.86 -6.06
CA SER A 3 25.84 -7.05 -4.67
C SER A 3 24.65 -6.17 -4.25
N ASP A 4 24.41 -5.07 -4.96
CA ASP A 4 23.42 -4.03 -4.64
C ASP A 4 22.16 -4.09 -5.52
N VAL A 5 22.00 -5.17 -6.29
CA VAL A 5 20.79 -5.43 -7.08
C VAL A 5 20.00 -6.61 -6.53
N THR A 6 20.46 -7.23 -5.44
CA THR A 6 19.89 -8.46 -4.88
C THR A 6 18.38 -8.36 -4.71
N ASP A 7 17.89 -7.22 -4.21
CA ASP A 7 16.48 -6.93 -3.92
C ASP A 7 15.87 -5.87 -4.86
N HIS A 8 16.58 -5.52 -5.94
CA HIS A 8 16.12 -4.45 -6.83
C HIS A 8 15.09 -4.98 -7.85
N TRP A 9 13.98 -4.27 -8.04
CA TRP A 9 12.90 -4.67 -8.97
C TRP A 9 13.39 -4.94 -10.40
N ALA A 10 14.35 -4.15 -10.88
CA ALA A 10 14.94 -4.31 -12.21
C ALA A 10 16.04 -5.38 -12.28
N LYS A 11 16.29 -6.19 -11.23
CA LYS A 11 17.40 -7.15 -11.16
C LYS A 11 17.50 -8.05 -12.40
N GLY A 12 16.40 -8.68 -12.80
CA GLY A 12 16.41 -9.57 -13.96
C GLY A 12 16.85 -8.87 -15.23
N CYS A 13 16.30 -7.69 -15.46
CA CYS A 13 16.66 -6.85 -16.59
C CYS A 13 18.12 -6.39 -16.51
N ILE A 14 18.61 -6.00 -15.33
CA ILE A 14 20.02 -5.64 -15.13
C ILE A 14 20.95 -6.82 -15.44
N LEU A 15 20.64 -8.01 -14.93
CA LEU A 15 21.48 -9.20 -15.10
C LEU A 15 21.42 -9.75 -16.53
N ALA A 16 20.25 -9.77 -17.17
CA ALA A 16 20.11 -10.17 -18.57
C ALA A 16 20.86 -9.21 -19.50
N LEU A 17 20.72 -7.91 -19.30
CA LEU A 17 21.49 -6.91 -20.06
C LEU A 17 23.00 -6.99 -19.79
N ALA A 18 23.41 -7.30 -18.56
CA ALA A 18 24.82 -7.49 -18.23
C ALA A 18 25.40 -8.73 -18.91
N LYS A 19 24.66 -9.83 -18.95
CA LYS A 19 25.01 -11.06 -19.66
C LYS A 19 25.22 -10.82 -21.15
N ARG A 20 24.44 -9.89 -21.73
CA ARG A 20 24.52 -9.46 -23.13
C ARG A 20 25.54 -8.34 -23.39
N GLY A 21 26.28 -7.89 -22.37
CA GLY A 21 27.28 -6.82 -22.50
C GLY A 21 26.71 -5.41 -22.71
N VAL A 22 25.39 -5.22 -22.57
CA VAL A 22 24.72 -3.93 -22.76
C VAL A 22 24.97 -3.00 -21.57
N VAL A 23 24.99 -3.55 -20.36
CA VAL A 23 25.29 -2.79 -19.14
C VAL A 23 26.45 -3.40 -18.36
N SER A 24 27.17 -2.55 -17.63
CA SER A 24 28.26 -2.98 -16.74
C SER A 24 28.12 -2.35 -15.36
N GLY A 25 28.64 -3.04 -14.35
CA GLY A 25 28.79 -2.51 -12.99
C GLY A 25 30.11 -1.78 -12.78
N TYR A 26 30.32 -1.35 -11.55
CA TYR A 26 31.53 -0.69 -11.06
C TYR A 26 32.53 -1.71 -10.54
N ARG A 27 33.81 -1.30 -10.41
CA ARG A 27 34.91 -2.15 -9.95
C ARG A 27 34.70 -2.79 -8.56
N ASN A 28 33.88 -2.18 -7.72
CA ASN A 28 33.51 -2.67 -6.40
C ASN A 28 32.35 -3.69 -6.43
N ASN A 29 32.06 -4.29 -7.58
CA ASN A 29 30.99 -5.28 -7.77
C ASN A 29 29.57 -4.75 -7.50
N THR A 30 29.34 -3.44 -7.72
CA THR A 30 28.01 -2.80 -7.60
C THR A 30 27.49 -2.36 -8.97
N PHE A 31 26.17 -2.30 -9.16
CA PHE A 31 25.53 -1.72 -10.33
C PHE A 31 25.04 -0.28 -10.09
N ARG A 32 24.73 0.07 -8.84
CA ARG A 32 24.12 1.32 -8.38
C ARG A 32 22.77 1.60 -9.04
N PRO A 33 21.77 0.71 -8.88
CA PRO A 33 20.52 0.80 -9.63
C PRO A 33 19.72 2.08 -9.32
N LEU A 34 19.91 2.69 -8.14
CA LEU A 34 19.24 3.94 -7.74
C LEU A 34 20.00 5.21 -8.16
N ALA A 35 21.22 5.08 -8.71
CA ALA A 35 21.97 6.24 -9.18
C ALA A 35 21.32 6.80 -10.45
N VAL A 36 21.17 8.12 -10.52
CA VAL A 36 20.68 8.82 -11.71
C VAL A 36 21.69 8.75 -12.86
N VAL A 37 21.19 8.72 -14.09
CA VAL A 37 22.00 8.61 -15.32
C VAL A 37 22.19 9.98 -15.95
N SER A 38 23.43 10.32 -16.30
CA SER A 38 23.74 11.51 -17.08
C SER A 38 23.45 11.31 -18.58
N ARG A 39 23.29 12.40 -19.32
CA ARG A 39 23.09 12.37 -20.78
C ARG A 39 24.25 11.66 -21.51
N ALA A 40 25.49 11.85 -21.05
CA ALA A 40 26.65 11.16 -21.61
C ALA A 40 26.64 9.66 -21.34
N GLU A 41 26.29 9.24 -20.11
CA GLU A 41 26.15 7.82 -19.77
C GLU A 41 25.01 7.17 -20.54
N PHE A 42 23.89 7.87 -20.74
CA PHE A 42 22.79 7.33 -21.53
C PHE A 42 23.17 7.16 -23.01
N ALA A 43 23.90 8.11 -23.61
CA ALA A 43 24.44 7.95 -24.96
C ALA A 43 25.35 6.71 -25.07
N ALA A 44 26.18 6.46 -24.05
CA ALA A 44 27.02 5.26 -23.98
C ALA A 44 26.19 3.97 -23.93
N LEU A 45 25.12 3.94 -23.13
CA LEU A 45 24.20 2.80 -23.05
C LEU A 45 23.48 2.55 -24.38
N MET A 46 23.04 3.60 -25.07
CA MET A 46 22.40 3.47 -26.39
C MET A 46 23.35 2.88 -27.44
N ARG A 47 24.64 3.23 -27.40
CA ARG A 47 25.64 2.61 -28.29
C ARG A 47 25.82 1.12 -28.03
N GLN A 48 25.80 0.70 -26.78
CA GLN A 48 25.93 -0.71 -26.43
C GLN A 48 24.65 -1.49 -26.74
N ALA A 49 23.48 -0.87 -26.58
CA ALA A 49 22.19 -1.50 -26.85
C ALA A 49 21.90 -1.62 -28.36
N PHE A 50 22.28 -0.61 -29.15
CA PHE A 50 21.97 -0.53 -30.59
C PHE A 50 23.24 -0.19 -31.41
N PRO A 51 24.25 -1.09 -31.44
CA PRO A 51 25.53 -0.80 -32.09
C PRO A 51 25.41 -0.62 -33.62
N GLU A 52 24.44 -1.29 -34.24
CA GLU A 52 24.24 -1.35 -35.70
C GLU A 52 23.41 -0.20 -36.28
N LEU A 53 23.07 0.82 -35.50
CA LEU A 53 22.26 1.94 -35.99
C LEU A 53 22.94 2.65 -37.17
N PRO A 54 22.22 2.91 -38.27
CA PRO A 54 22.79 3.56 -39.45
C PRO A 54 23.06 5.04 -39.19
N MET A 55 24.11 5.56 -39.83
CA MET A 55 24.38 7.00 -39.88
C MET A 55 23.24 7.74 -40.58
N LYS A 56 22.69 8.79 -39.95
CA LYS A 56 21.62 9.62 -40.52
C LYS A 56 22.09 11.00 -40.98
N ARG A 57 23.17 11.50 -40.39
CA ARG A 57 23.71 12.86 -40.60
C ARG A 57 25.18 12.90 -40.20
N SER A 58 25.92 13.93 -40.61
CA SER A 58 27.28 14.16 -40.09
C SER A 58 27.28 14.38 -38.57
N ALA A 59 28.33 13.90 -37.89
CA ALA A 59 28.49 14.08 -36.45
C ALA A 59 28.51 15.57 -36.08
N ARG A 60 27.64 15.96 -35.14
CA ARG A 60 27.65 17.30 -34.56
C ARG A 60 28.65 17.36 -33.42
N LEU A 61 29.57 18.32 -33.48
CA LEU A 61 30.44 18.66 -32.36
C LEU A 61 29.74 19.65 -31.43
N PHE A 62 29.89 19.44 -30.13
CA PHE A 62 29.24 20.27 -29.10
C PHE A 62 30.31 21.09 -28.35
N PRO A 63 30.13 22.41 -28.16
CA PRO A 63 31.14 23.27 -27.54
C PRO A 63 31.51 22.89 -26.09
N ASP A 64 30.60 22.22 -25.37
CA ASP A 64 30.78 21.79 -23.99
C ASP A 64 31.26 20.32 -23.86
N VAL A 65 31.67 19.70 -24.97
CA VAL A 65 32.23 18.34 -25.02
C VAL A 65 33.64 18.41 -25.57
N LEU A 66 34.61 18.45 -24.67
CA LEU A 66 36.03 18.49 -25.03
C LEU A 66 36.47 17.17 -25.70
N PRO A 67 37.42 17.19 -26.66
CA PRO A 67 37.90 15.99 -27.34
C PRO A 67 38.38 14.88 -26.41
N GLN A 68 39.02 15.23 -25.30
CA GLN A 68 39.52 14.31 -24.27
C GLN A 68 38.46 13.83 -23.27
N TYR A 69 37.22 14.31 -23.36
CA TYR A 69 36.14 13.83 -22.51
C TYR A 69 35.85 12.36 -22.84
N TRP A 70 35.75 11.49 -21.83
CA TRP A 70 35.62 10.04 -22.02
C TRP A 70 34.45 9.65 -22.95
N ALA A 71 33.38 10.46 -22.97
CA ALA A 71 32.20 10.22 -23.79
C ALA A 71 32.22 10.96 -25.13
N SER A 72 33.27 11.70 -25.48
CA SER A 72 33.34 12.53 -26.69
C SER A 72 32.97 11.75 -27.95
N LEU A 73 33.60 10.58 -28.15
CA LEU A 73 33.34 9.71 -29.30
C LEU A 73 31.91 9.14 -29.32
N VAL A 74 31.37 8.76 -28.15
CA VAL A 74 30.03 8.19 -28.10
C VAL A 74 28.93 9.24 -28.24
N ILE A 75 29.19 10.47 -27.79
CA ILE A 75 28.30 11.62 -28.03
C ILE A 75 28.25 11.96 -29.52
N ALA A 76 29.41 11.97 -30.20
CA ALA A 76 29.48 12.17 -31.64
C ALA A 76 28.73 11.07 -32.40
N TRP A 77 28.97 9.81 -32.04
CA TRP A 77 28.26 8.64 -32.58
C TRP A 77 26.74 8.75 -32.42
N ALA A 78 26.28 9.16 -31.24
CA ALA A 78 24.85 9.28 -30.95
C ALA A 78 24.20 10.44 -31.73
N SER A 79 24.94 11.54 -31.94
CA SER A 79 24.44 12.67 -32.73
C SER A 79 24.36 12.34 -34.23
N GLU A 80 25.37 11.65 -34.76
CA GLU A 80 25.43 11.14 -36.14
C GLU A 80 24.23 10.23 -36.50
N ARG A 81 23.72 9.48 -35.52
CA ARG A 81 22.54 8.61 -35.64
C ARG A 81 21.22 9.31 -35.35
N GLY A 82 21.26 10.61 -35.04
CA GLY A 82 20.08 11.41 -34.74
C GLY A 82 19.46 11.15 -33.36
N LEU A 83 20.16 10.45 -32.46
CA LEU A 83 19.70 10.18 -31.10
C LEU A 83 19.73 11.46 -30.24
N PHE A 84 20.74 12.31 -30.42
CA PHE A 84 20.89 13.56 -29.68
C PHE A 84 21.15 14.76 -30.60
N SER A 85 20.46 15.87 -30.35
CA SER A 85 20.62 17.12 -31.11
C SER A 85 21.18 18.30 -30.31
N GLY A 86 21.32 18.18 -28.98
CA GLY A 86 21.74 19.26 -28.08
C GLY A 86 20.59 20.15 -27.59
N ASP A 87 20.92 21.13 -26.74
CA ASP A 87 19.99 22.19 -26.31
C ASP A 87 19.84 23.27 -27.39
N ARG A 88 18.97 24.26 -27.15
CA ARG A 88 18.73 25.38 -28.08
C ARG A 88 19.98 26.25 -28.31
N SER A 89 20.95 26.20 -27.40
CA SER A 89 22.23 26.91 -27.49
C SER A 89 23.31 26.07 -28.17
N GLY A 90 22.97 24.86 -28.67
CA GLY A 90 23.89 23.98 -29.34
C GLY A 90 24.85 23.21 -28.43
N ARG A 91 24.58 23.15 -27.12
CA ARG A 91 25.36 22.39 -26.13
C ARG A 91 24.80 20.98 -25.93
N PHE A 92 25.64 20.01 -25.56
CA PHE A 92 25.20 18.65 -25.27
C PHE A 92 24.71 18.48 -23.83
N LEU A 93 25.32 19.16 -22.86
CA LEU A 93 25.13 19.06 -21.41
C LEU A 93 25.49 17.67 -20.86
N PRO A 94 26.74 17.18 -21.04
CA PRO A 94 27.11 15.78 -20.82
C PRO A 94 26.92 15.29 -19.38
N ARG A 95 27.08 16.19 -18.39
CA ARG A 95 26.94 15.87 -16.96
C ARG A 95 25.53 16.06 -16.43
N GLN A 96 24.62 16.65 -17.21
CA GLN A 96 23.24 16.83 -16.79
C GLN A 96 22.54 15.47 -16.75
N THR A 97 21.72 15.24 -15.73
CA THR A 97 20.88 14.04 -15.64
C THR A 97 19.87 14.01 -16.78
N ILE A 98 19.64 12.83 -17.37
CA ILE A 98 18.64 12.67 -18.41
C ILE A 98 17.25 12.50 -17.77
N SER A 99 16.27 13.24 -18.29
CA SER A 99 14.89 13.09 -17.83
C SER A 99 14.19 11.92 -18.51
N ARG A 100 13.13 11.40 -17.89
CA ARG A 100 12.36 10.28 -18.41
C ARG A 100 11.81 10.53 -19.82
N VAL A 101 11.28 11.72 -20.10
CA VAL A 101 10.82 12.04 -21.46
C VAL A 101 11.97 12.04 -22.46
N GLN A 102 13.16 12.54 -22.09
CA GLN A 102 14.33 12.55 -22.97
C GLN A 102 14.83 11.13 -23.23
N THR A 103 14.85 10.26 -22.22
CA THR A 103 15.19 8.85 -22.36
C THR A 103 14.28 8.16 -23.38
N VAL A 104 12.97 8.38 -23.29
CA VAL A 104 11.98 7.78 -24.21
C VAL A 104 12.13 8.34 -25.62
N VAL A 105 12.34 9.65 -25.78
CA VAL A 105 12.60 10.28 -27.09
C VAL A 105 13.79 9.64 -27.79
N VAL A 106 14.91 9.54 -27.08
CA VAL A 106 16.15 8.96 -27.62
C VAL A 106 15.97 7.47 -27.94
N LEU A 107 15.30 6.72 -27.07
CA LEU A 107 15.06 5.30 -27.26
C LEU A 107 14.14 5.03 -28.46
N MET A 108 13.05 5.78 -28.61
CA MET A 108 12.15 5.64 -29.76
C MET A 108 12.81 6.08 -31.05
N ALA A 109 13.71 7.07 -31.01
CA ALA A 109 14.49 7.44 -32.19
C ALA A 109 15.41 6.29 -32.66
N ALA A 110 15.95 5.49 -31.73
CA ALA A 110 16.71 4.29 -32.06
C ALA A 110 15.81 3.20 -32.65
N LEU A 111 14.72 2.84 -31.97
CA LEU A 111 13.80 1.79 -32.43
C LEU A 111 13.14 2.11 -33.78
N SER A 112 12.78 3.39 -34.01
CA SER A 112 12.17 3.81 -35.27
C SER A 112 13.21 3.94 -36.41
N ALA A 113 14.51 3.99 -36.11
CA ALA A 113 15.54 3.98 -37.15
C ALA A 113 15.68 2.63 -37.85
N GLU A 114 15.15 1.55 -37.26
CA GLU A 114 15.11 0.21 -37.84
C GLU A 114 13.91 0.00 -38.78
N GLN A 115 12.93 0.91 -38.77
CA GLN A 115 11.72 0.83 -39.58
C GLN A 115 11.71 1.96 -40.61
N ALA A 116 11.89 1.63 -41.89
CA ALA A 116 11.69 2.59 -42.98
C ALA A 116 10.19 2.84 -43.15
N SER A 117 9.72 4.06 -42.89
CA SER A 117 8.33 4.43 -43.15
C SER A 117 8.23 5.40 -44.34
N GLU A 118 7.20 5.15 -45.17
CA GLU A 118 6.81 6.00 -46.29
C GLU A 118 6.30 7.37 -45.80
N ALA A 119 6.37 8.38 -46.67
CA ALA A 119 5.95 9.73 -46.34
C ALA A 119 4.42 9.82 -46.20
N MET A 120 3.95 10.21 -45.01
CA MET A 120 2.53 10.44 -44.71
C MET A 120 2.03 11.79 -45.25
N SER A 121 0.75 11.87 -45.60
CA SER A 121 0.09 13.11 -46.00
C SER A 121 -0.16 14.06 -44.81
N PRO A 122 -0.33 15.39 -45.03
CA PRO A 122 -0.58 16.36 -43.97
C PRO A 122 -1.82 16.05 -43.09
N SER A 123 -2.88 15.49 -43.67
CA SER A 123 -4.09 15.09 -42.94
C SER A 123 -3.86 13.88 -42.04
N GLU A 124 -3.04 12.92 -42.47
CA GLU A 124 -2.70 11.75 -41.67
C GLU A 124 -1.80 12.13 -40.49
N ILE A 125 -0.89 13.09 -40.69
CA ILE A 125 -0.04 13.65 -39.62
C ILE A 125 -0.90 14.30 -38.53
N GLU A 126 -1.91 15.09 -38.90
CA GLU A 126 -2.79 15.73 -37.93
C GLU A 126 -3.65 14.71 -37.16
N GLN A 127 -4.20 13.72 -37.86
CA GLN A 127 -4.96 12.64 -37.22
C GLN A 127 -4.10 11.80 -36.27
N ALA A 128 -2.88 11.44 -36.67
CA ALA A 128 -1.93 10.72 -35.85
C ALA A 128 -1.51 11.52 -34.61
N ALA A 129 -1.32 12.84 -34.74
CA ALA A 129 -1.03 13.72 -33.61
C ALA A 129 -2.20 13.80 -32.61
N GLN A 130 -3.44 13.91 -33.10
CA GLN A 130 -4.62 13.89 -32.23
C GLN A 130 -4.82 12.54 -31.55
N GLN A 131 -4.61 11.43 -32.26
CA GLN A 131 -4.67 10.07 -31.70
C GLN A 131 -3.60 9.88 -30.62
N THR A 132 -2.36 10.31 -30.87
CA THR A 132 -1.27 10.29 -29.91
C THR A 132 -1.63 11.05 -28.64
N LYS A 133 -2.14 12.28 -28.76
CA LYS A 133 -2.54 13.09 -27.61
C LYS A 133 -3.64 12.42 -26.78
N ARG A 134 -4.62 11.80 -27.44
CA ARG A 134 -5.69 11.02 -26.76
C ARG A 134 -5.11 9.81 -26.04
N LEU A 135 -4.25 9.04 -26.69
CA LEU A 135 -3.61 7.84 -26.14
C LEU A 135 -2.78 8.17 -24.88
N ILE A 136 -1.96 9.23 -24.96
CA ILE A 136 -1.17 9.71 -23.81
C ILE A 136 -2.09 10.16 -22.68
N GLY A 137 -3.17 10.90 -22.97
CA GLY A 137 -4.15 11.34 -21.97
C GLY A 137 -4.93 10.20 -21.30
N GLN A 138 -5.10 9.08 -22.01
CA GLN A 138 -5.69 7.85 -21.47
C GLN A 138 -4.69 7.02 -20.66
N THR A 139 -3.39 7.12 -20.98
CA THR A 139 -2.33 6.30 -20.37
C THR A 139 -1.69 6.98 -19.16
N PHE A 140 -1.63 8.31 -19.13
CA PHE A 140 -0.91 9.04 -18.09
C PHE A 140 -1.71 10.16 -17.41
N THR A 141 -1.68 10.18 -16.07
CA THR A 141 -2.36 11.19 -15.23
C THR A 141 -1.75 12.59 -15.35
N ASP A 142 -0.47 12.67 -15.69
CA ASP A 142 0.31 13.89 -15.86
C ASP A 142 0.68 14.12 -17.34
N ALA A 143 -0.16 13.63 -18.26
CA ALA A 143 -0.01 13.83 -19.71
C ALA A 143 0.26 15.29 -20.10
N ALA A 144 -0.36 16.25 -19.40
CA ALA A 144 -0.18 17.69 -19.64
C ALA A 144 1.25 18.18 -19.32
N ALA A 145 2.01 17.47 -18.48
CA ALA A 145 3.40 17.80 -18.16
C ALA A 145 4.38 17.30 -19.23
N ILE A 146 3.94 16.49 -20.20
CA ILE A 146 4.78 15.97 -21.28
C ILE A 146 5.02 17.08 -22.30
N PRO A 147 6.28 17.51 -22.50
CA PRO A 147 6.59 18.58 -23.44
C PRO A 147 6.25 18.16 -24.88
N SER A 148 5.89 19.12 -25.73
CA SER A 148 5.48 18.88 -27.11
C SER A 148 6.49 18.05 -27.91
N TYR A 149 7.79 18.29 -27.74
CA TYR A 149 8.86 17.53 -28.40
C TYR A 149 8.88 16.03 -28.03
N GLY A 150 8.29 15.66 -26.90
CA GLY A 150 8.27 14.29 -26.40
C GLY A 150 6.98 13.54 -26.68
N GLN A 151 5.91 14.22 -27.13
CA GLN A 151 4.59 13.61 -27.26
C GLN A 151 4.58 12.48 -28.29
N GLU A 152 5.15 12.71 -29.47
CA GLU A 152 5.23 11.67 -30.51
C GLU A 152 5.97 10.42 -30.02
N ALA A 153 7.17 10.58 -29.47
CA ALA A 153 7.94 9.46 -28.94
C ALA A 153 7.23 8.73 -27.80
N VAL A 154 6.57 9.46 -26.89
CA VAL A 154 5.80 8.81 -25.82
C VAL A 154 4.61 8.04 -26.39
N GLY A 155 3.92 8.58 -27.40
CA GLY A 155 2.85 7.88 -28.12
C GLY A 155 3.32 6.59 -28.76
N LEU A 156 4.43 6.65 -29.50
CA LEU A 156 5.06 5.49 -30.13
C LEU A 156 5.51 4.46 -29.09
N ALA A 157 6.06 4.89 -27.96
CA ALA A 157 6.46 4.00 -26.88
C ALA A 157 5.26 3.27 -26.25
N ILE A 158 4.11 3.93 -26.11
CA ILE A 158 2.86 3.28 -25.69
C ILE A 158 2.44 2.24 -26.75
N ALA A 159 2.43 2.61 -28.04
CA ALA A 159 2.03 1.73 -29.12
C ALA A 159 2.96 0.50 -29.28
N ALA A 160 4.25 0.67 -29.00
CA ALA A 160 5.24 -0.38 -28.99
C ALA A 160 5.20 -1.25 -27.70
N ASN A 161 4.25 -1.01 -26.80
CA ASN A 161 4.12 -1.70 -25.51
C ASN A 161 5.39 -1.59 -24.63
N LEU A 162 6.20 -0.52 -24.79
CA LEU A 162 7.31 -0.22 -23.86
C LEU A 162 6.81 0.18 -22.47
N PHE A 163 5.54 0.53 -22.38
CA PHE A 163 4.84 0.77 -21.15
C PHE A 163 3.79 -0.34 -21.08
N GLU A 164 3.89 -1.29 -20.14
CA GLU A 164 2.90 -2.33 -19.93
C GLU A 164 1.51 -1.70 -19.95
N SER A 165 0.60 -2.21 -20.79
CA SER A 165 -0.76 -1.69 -20.90
C SER A 165 -1.51 -2.04 -19.62
N LEU A 166 -1.50 -1.14 -18.63
CA LEU A 166 -2.28 -1.32 -17.43
C LEU A 166 -3.64 -0.64 -17.53
N PRO A 167 -4.66 -1.20 -16.84
CA PRO A 167 -6.04 -0.70 -16.84
C PRO A 167 -6.25 0.76 -16.47
N GLU A 168 -5.22 1.47 -15.98
CA GLU A 168 -5.39 2.76 -15.33
C GLU A 168 -4.31 3.76 -15.76
N PRO A 169 -4.68 5.04 -15.97
CA PRO A 169 -3.71 6.08 -16.20
C PRO A 169 -2.75 6.20 -15.02
N ARG A 170 -1.45 6.37 -15.29
CA ARG A 170 -0.41 6.48 -14.25
C ARG A 170 0.45 7.72 -14.42
N ALA A 171 1.29 8.06 -13.44
CA ALA A 171 2.20 9.18 -13.64
C ALA A 171 3.35 8.77 -14.58
N PHE A 172 3.49 9.45 -15.72
CA PHE A 172 4.64 9.35 -16.58
C PHE A 172 5.87 9.96 -15.93
N LEU A 173 5.74 11.09 -15.23
CA LEU A 173 6.84 11.84 -14.59
C LEU A 173 7.90 12.33 -15.59
N PRO A 174 7.51 13.11 -16.63
CA PRO A 174 8.36 13.42 -17.79
C PRO A 174 9.69 14.09 -17.45
N ASN A 175 9.69 14.93 -16.42
CA ASN A 175 10.85 15.73 -16.02
C ASN A 175 11.70 15.07 -14.92
N GLN A 176 11.29 13.90 -14.42
CA GLN A 176 12.06 13.17 -13.40
C GLN A 176 13.33 12.59 -14.01
N ALA A 177 14.45 12.67 -13.28
CA ALA A 177 15.69 12.03 -13.66
C ALA A 177 15.56 10.50 -13.62
N MET A 178 16.08 9.82 -14.64
CA MET A 178 16.06 8.36 -14.71
C MET A 178 17.24 7.75 -13.95
N THR A 179 16.94 6.73 -13.16
CA THR A 179 17.93 5.90 -12.49
C THR A 179 18.48 4.80 -13.41
N ARG A 180 19.65 4.25 -13.07
CA ARG A 180 20.28 3.15 -13.82
C ARG A 180 19.38 1.92 -13.89
N GLY A 181 18.64 1.62 -12.82
CA GLY A 181 17.68 0.53 -12.76
C GLY A 181 16.49 0.75 -13.70
N GLU A 182 15.92 1.97 -13.72
CA GLU A 182 14.82 2.30 -14.64
C GLU A 182 15.27 2.29 -16.10
N VAL A 183 16.48 2.78 -16.40
CA VAL A 183 17.06 2.72 -17.75
C VAL A 183 17.28 1.27 -18.18
N ALA A 184 17.84 0.43 -17.30
CA ALA A 184 18.03 -0.99 -17.60
C ALA A 184 16.69 -1.69 -17.88
N ALA A 185 15.65 -1.40 -17.12
CA ALA A 185 14.33 -1.97 -17.32
C ALA A 185 13.73 -1.57 -18.69
N LEU A 186 13.81 -0.29 -19.03
CA LEU A 186 13.31 0.23 -20.31
C LEU A 186 14.09 -0.33 -21.52
N LEU A 187 15.42 -0.43 -21.43
CA LEU A 187 16.24 -1.07 -22.47
C LEU A 187 15.92 -2.55 -22.63
N CYS A 188 15.63 -3.25 -21.53
CA CYS A 188 15.28 -4.65 -21.58
C CYS A 188 13.96 -4.90 -22.32
N GLN A 189 12.99 -3.99 -22.19
CA GLN A 189 11.75 -4.03 -22.98
C GLN A 189 12.01 -3.69 -24.45
N ALA A 190 12.79 -2.63 -24.71
CA ALA A 190 13.11 -2.21 -26.07
C ALA A 190 13.88 -3.27 -26.87
N LEU A 191 14.75 -4.03 -26.21
CA LEU A 191 15.50 -5.14 -26.80
C LEU A 191 14.71 -6.47 -26.79
N ALA A 192 13.44 -6.45 -26.41
CA ALA A 192 12.54 -7.60 -26.36
C ALA A 192 13.18 -8.83 -25.65
N ILE A 193 13.87 -8.60 -24.53
CA ILE A 193 14.51 -9.68 -23.78
C ILE A 193 13.44 -10.63 -23.25
N PRO A 194 13.57 -11.96 -23.46
CA PRO A 194 12.56 -12.93 -23.06
C PRO A 194 12.26 -12.89 -21.56
N SER A 195 10.97 -12.99 -21.20
CA SER A 195 10.53 -13.01 -19.80
C SER A 195 11.10 -14.19 -19.01
N THR A 196 11.38 -15.32 -19.65
CA THR A 196 12.07 -16.47 -19.06
C THR A 196 13.48 -16.11 -18.58
N GLU A 197 14.25 -15.39 -19.41
CA GLU A 197 15.60 -14.91 -19.07
C GLU A 197 15.56 -13.89 -17.92
N ILE A 198 14.56 -13.00 -17.92
CA ILE A 198 14.34 -12.01 -16.84
C ILE A 198 13.96 -12.69 -15.53
N SER A 199 13.10 -13.73 -15.58
CA SER A 199 12.60 -14.47 -14.42
C SER A 199 13.67 -15.35 -13.79
N GLU A 200 14.45 -16.09 -14.59
CA GLU A 200 15.59 -16.87 -14.10
C GLU A 200 16.62 -15.98 -13.39
N ALA A 201 16.80 -14.76 -13.88
CA ALA A 201 17.70 -13.77 -13.29
C ALA A 201 17.10 -13.02 -12.08
N SER A 202 15.80 -13.13 -11.83
CA SER A 202 15.09 -12.44 -10.73
C SER A 202 14.57 -13.41 -9.67
N PRO A 203 15.43 -14.12 -8.92
CA PRO A 203 14.94 -15.06 -7.91
C PRO A 203 14.21 -14.38 -6.74
N ILE A 204 14.13 -13.05 -6.63
CA ILE A 204 13.69 -12.31 -5.42
C ILE A 204 12.35 -12.80 -4.84
N LEU A 205 11.42 -13.31 -5.65
CA LEU A 205 10.12 -13.74 -5.15
C LEU A 205 9.99 -15.25 -4.85
N THR A 206 11.03 -16.08 -5.02
CA THR A 206 10.83 -17.55 -4.96
C THR A 206 11.80 -18.41 -4.11
N PRO A 207 13.05 -18.04 -3.77
CA PRO A 207 13.83 -18.81 -2.78
C PRO A 207 13.79 -18.29 -1.34
N GLU A 208 13.80 -16.98 -1.08
CA GLU A 208 13.92 -16.42 0.29
C GLU A 208 12.60 -16.35 1.08
N LEU A 209 11.46 -16.38 0.37
CA LEU A 209 10.11 -16.42 0.94
C LEU A 209 9.67 -17.85 1.33
N ALA A 210 10.53 -18.85 1.22
CA ALA A 210 10.26 -20.21 1.71
C ALA A 210 10.84 -20.37 3.13
N ARG A 211 10.23 -19.71 4.12
CA ARG A 211 10.64 -19.86 5.52
C ARG A 211 9.92 -21.03 6.17
N ASP A 212 10.68 -21.83 6.91
CA ASP A 212 10.16 -22.81 7.86
C ASP A 212 9.32 -22.09 8.92
N ARG A 213 8.01 -22.34 8.91
CA ARG A 213 7.06 -21.72 9.85
C ARG A 213 7.33 -22.13 11.30
N GLN A 214 7.72 -23.39 11.53
CA GLN A 214 8.02 -23.86 12.88
C GLN A 214 9.31 -23.21 13.40
N GLY A 215 10.37 -23.19 12.58
CA GLY A 215 11.59 -22.45 12.88
C GLY A 215 11.36 -20.95 13.10
N LEU A 216 10.48 -20.33 12.32
CA LEU A 216 10.12 -18.91 12.52
C LEU A 216 9.43 -18.67 13.87
N PHE A 217 8.48 -19.53 14.24
CA PHE A 217 7.84 -19.45 15.56
C PHE A 217 8.87 -19.60 16.69
N GLN A 218 9.83 -20.54 16.57
CA GLN A 218 10.90 -20.71 17.54
C GLN A 218 11.81 -19.47 17.64
N GLN A 219 12.08 -18.79 16.53
CA GLN A 219 12.82 -17.53 16.56
C GLN A 219 12.04 -16.41 17.27
N PHE A 220 10.74 -16.30 17.02
CA PHE A 220 9.91 -15.29 17.67
C PHE A 220 9.69 -15.57 19.16
N ILE A 221 9.51 -16.82 19.57
CA ILE A 221 9.38 -17.15 20.99
C ILE A 221 10.70 -16.94 21.75
N GLN A 222 11.85 -17.17 21.11
CA GLN A 222 13.15 -16.83 21.70
C GLN A 222 13.29 -15.32 21.90
N LYS A 223 12.84 -14.53 20.92
CA LYS A 223 12.86 -13.06 21.02
C LYS A 223 11.98 -12.53 22.16
N GLU A 224 10.85 -13.17 22.44
CA GLU A 224 10.03 -12.89 23.64
C GLU A 224 10.79 -13.17 24.95
N ALA A 225 11.58 -14.24 24.98
CA ALA A 225 12.34 -14.62 26.17
C ALA A 225 13.44 -13.60 26.52
N GLU A 226 13.99 -12.93 25.51
CA GLU A 226 15.01 -11.87 25.64
C GLU A 226 14.40 -10.48 25.92
N PHE A 227 13.05 -10.37 25.93
CA PHE A 227 12.34 -9.10 26.10
C PHE A 227 11.89 -8.86 27.55
N ASN A 228 11.42 -7.65 27.85
CA ASN A 228 11.01 -7.25 29.19
C ASN A 228 9.83 -8.10 29.69
N ALA A 229 9.85 -8.59 30.94
CA ALA A 229 8.73 -9.34 31.50
C ALA A 229 7.39 -8.56 31.54
N GLU A 230 7.41 -7.22 31.50
CA GLU A 230 6.24 -6.35 31.53
C GLU A 230 5.72 -5.95 30.13
N LYS A 231 6.42 -6.29 29.06
CA LYS A 231 6.05 -5.93 27.68
C LYS A 231 6.23 -7.12 26.75
N LEU A 232 5.55 -7.14 25.63
CA LEU A 232 5.69 -8.19 24.62
C LEU A 232 6.46 -7.69 23.41
N ALA A 233 7.27 -8.55 22.78
CA ALA A 233 8.27 -8.12 21.81
C ALA A 233 7.67 -7.55 20.53
N PHE A 234 6.45 -7.95 20.17
CA PHE A 234 5.78 -7.53 18.94
C PHE A 234 4.53 -6.70 19.20
N LEU A 235 3.71 -7.05 20.20
CA LEU A 235 2.52 -6.29 20.57
C LEU A 235 2.85 -4.87 21.06
N ASP A 236 3.94 -4.71 21.82
CA ASP A 236 4.34 -3.43 22.43
C ASP A 236 5.44 -2.70 21.65
N ARG A 237 5.67 -3.12 20.39
CA ARG A 237 6.71 -2.57 19.53
C ARG A 237 6.54 -1.06 19.31
N GLY A 238 5.30 -0.60 19.12
CA GLY A 238 4.94 0.82 19.07
C GLY A 238 5.31 1.53 17.77
N ALA A 239 4.56 2.57 17.42
CA ALA A 239 4.77 3.31 16.17
C ALA A 239 6.11 4.06 16.08
N GLN A 240 6.80 4.30 17.20
CA GLN A 240 8.10 4.98 17.23
C GLN A 240 9.22 4.12 16.63
N SER A 241 9.12 2.80 16.77
CA SER A 241 10.09 1.82 16.24
C SER A 241 9.71 1.31 14.83
N SER A 242 8.63 1.86 14.26
CA SER A 242 8.13 1.45 12.95
C SER A 242 9.10 1.82 11.82
N PRO A 243 9.51 0.88 10.96
CA PRO A 243 10.34 1.18 9.79
C PRO A 243 9.63 2.09 8.79
N ILE A 244 8.30 2.15 8.81
CA ILE A 244 7.48 2.99 7.93
C ILE A 244 6.91 4.22 8.64
N ARG A 245 7.45 4.62 9.80
CA ARG A 245 6.96 5.74 10.61
C ARG A 245 6.72 7.03 9.81
N ARG A 246 7.58 7.32 8.83
CA ARG A 246 7.47 8.51 7.95
C ARG A 246 6.24 8.48 7.04
N HIS A 247 5.65 7.31 6.81
CA HIS A 247 4.49 7.09 5.95
C HIS A 247 3.15 7.07 6.69
N LEU A 248 3.15 6.98 8.03
CA LEU A 248 1.92 6.88 8.82
C LEU A 248 1.00 8.10 8.62
N SER A 249 1.58 9.30 8.52
CA SER A 249 0.82 10.53 8.23
C SER A 249 0.29 10.60 6.79
N GLN A 250 0.82 9.76 5.89
CA GLN A 250 0.45 9.72 4.47
C GLN A 250 -0.61 8.65 4.16
N ALA A 251 -1.00 7.82 5.15
CA ALA A 251 -1.92 6.70 4.99
C ALA A 251 -3.23 7.11 4.26
N SER A 252 -3.89 8.17 4.72
CA SER A 252 -5.11 8.68 4.09
C SER A 252 -4.88 9.15 2.65
N ALA A 253 -3.74 9.78 2.36
CA ALA A 253 -3.40 10.23 1.01
C ALA A 253 -3.15 9.05 0.07
N TYR A 254 -2.52 7.97 0.55
CA TYR A 254 -2.34 6.75 -0.24
C TYR A 254 -3.67 6.06 -0.54
N LEU A 255 -4.57 5.96 0.45
CA LEU A 255 -5.91 5.39 0.26
C LEU A 255 -6.76 6.23 -0.73
N GLN A 256 -6.59 7.55 -0.76
CA GLN A 256 -7.28 8.47 -1.67
C GLN A 256 -6.81 8.36 -3.13
N LYS A 257 -5.49 8.21 -3.35
CA LYS A 257 -4.89 8.17 -4.69
C LYS A 257 -5.37 6.99 -5.54
N ALA A 258 -5.95 5.96 -4.93
CA ALA A 258 -6.29 4.71 -5.57
C ALA A 258 -7.63 4.71 -6.35
N ARG A 259 -8.13 5.87 -6.79
CA ARG A 259 -9.37 6.01 -7.53
C ARG A 259 -9.07 6.28 -9.01
N SER A 260 -9.27 5.29 -9.87
CA SER A 260 -9.19 5.50 -11.31
C SER A 260 -10.15 4.54 -12.05
N LYS A 261 -10.48 4.90 -13.31
CA LYS A 261 -11.64 4.45 -14.08
C LYS A 261 -11.29 3.27 -15.00
N ALA A 262 -12.22 2.33 -15.05
CA ALA A 262 -12.27 1.08 -15.81
C ALA A 262 -11.58 1.04 -17.20
N GLY A 263 -10.73 0.02 -17.38
CA GLY A 263 -10.26 -0.55 -18.66
C GLY A 263 -9.74 -1.98 -18.46
N GLN A 264 -9.69 -2.82 -19.50
CA GLN A 264 -9.52 -4.29 -19.41
C GLN A 264 -8.05 -4.78 -19.40
N ALA A 265 -7.86 -6.07 -19.04
CA ALA A 265 -6.65 -6.85 -18.68
C ALA A 265 -5.48 -6.87 -19.71
N ALA A 266 -4.25 -7.36 -19.48
CA ALA A 266 -3.63 -8.37 -18.59
C ALA A 266 -2.15 -7.97 -18.26
N ALA A 267 -1.39 -8.50 -17.29
CA ALA A 267 -0.94 -9.89 -17.12
C ALA A 267 -0.30 -10.14 -15.72
N ILE A 268 -0.13 -11.43 -15.41
CA ILE A 268 0.15 -12.12 -14.14
C ILE A 268 -1.13 -12.53 -13.38
N SER A 269 -1.24 -13.83 -13.09
CA SER A 269 -2.28 -14.37 -12.21
C SER A 269 -2.21 -13.65 -10.87
N SER A 270 -3.21 -12.82 -10.59
CA SER A 270 -3.33 -12.23 -9.27
C SER A 270 -3.84 -13.32 -8.31
N PRO A 271 -3.39 -13.35 -7.04
CA PRO A 271 -4.06 -14.12 -5.97
C PRO A 271 -5.58 -13.82 -5.87
N LEU A 272 -6.02 -12.77 -6.55
CA LEU A 272 -7.34 -12.15 -6.55
C LEU A 272 -8.18 -12.52 -7.79
N ASN A 273 -7.78 -13.54 -8.57
CA ASN A 273 -8.52 -13.97 -9.77
C ASN A 273 -9.94 -14.52 -9.44
N ASN A 274 -10.15 -15.03 -8.22
CA ASN A 274 -11.46 -15.48 -7.73
C ASN A 274 -12.09 -14.45 -6.78
N THR A 275 -12.24 -13.20 -7.24
CA THR A 275 -12.87 -12.13 -6.45
C THR A 275 -14.30 -11.85 -6.92
N SER A 276 -15.12 -11.41 -5.98
CA SER A 276 -16.53 -11.04 -6.19
C SER A 276 -16.76 -9.56 -5.91
N ALA A 277 -17.93 -9.02 -6.24
CA ALA A 277 -18.26 -7.65 -5.87
C ALA A 277 -18.19 -7.47 -4.34
N TYR A 278 -17.58 -6.38 -3.88
CA TYR A 278 -17.52 -6.10 -2.44
C TYR A 278 -18.94 -5.97 -1.86
N PRO A 279 -19.26 -6.60 -0.71
CA PRO A 279 -20.64 -6.69 -0.23
C PRO A 279 -21.27 -5.32 0.02
N SER A 280 -22.58 -5.18 -0.18
CA SER A 280 -23.32 -4.00 0.29
C SER A 280 -23.43 -4.00 1.82
N ARG A 281 -23.74 -2.85 2.43
CA ARG A 281 -24.09 -2.79 3.86
C ARG A 281 -25.22 -3.77 4.16
N GLY A 282 -25.06 -4.57 5.20
CA GLY A 282 -26.07 -5.54 5.64
C GLY A 282 -25.98 -6.91 4.95
N ASP A 283 -25.26 -7.01 3.83
CA ASP A 283 -25.02 -8.28 3.14
C ASP A 283 -23.79 -8.97 3.75
N ARG A 284 -23.88 -10.30 3.92
CA ARG A 284 -22.73 -11.14 4.27
C ARG A 284 -22.12 -11.73 2.98
N PRO A 285 -20.80 -11.62 2.76
CA PRO A 285 -20.13 -12.29 1.65
C PRO A 285 -20.17 -13.80 1.80
N ALA A 286 -19.98 -14.51 0.69
CA ALA A 286 -19.49 -15.89 0.74
C ALA A 286 -18.06 -15.88 1.29
N ILE A 287 -17.81 -16.69 2.32
CA ILE A 287 -16.51 -16.86 2.94
C ILE A 287 -16.03 -18.29 2.65
N ASP A 288 -14.84 -18.40 2.08
CA ASP A 288 -14.13 -19.68 1.95
C ASP A 288 -13.68 -20.14 3.34
N GLY A 289 -14.35 -21.17 3.86
CA GLY A 289 -14.12 -21.72 5.20
C GLY A 289 -12.85 -22.57 5.32
N THR A 290 -12.16 -22.86 4.21
CA THR A 290 -10.97 -23.72 4.17
C THR A 290 -9.69 -22.93 3.85
N GLY A 291 -9.83 -21.72 3.30
CA GLY A 291 -8.72 -20.88 2.86
C GLY A 291 -7.74 -20.47 3.96
N LEU A 292 -8.09 -20.69 5.24
CA LEU A 292 -7.24 -20.42 6.41
C LEU A 292 -6.91 -21.67 7.24
N ASP A 293 -7.10 -22.88 6.70
CA ASP A 293 -6.83 -24.14 7.43
C ASP A 293 -5.35 -24.33 7.79
N PHE A 294 -4.44 -23.63 7.09
CA PHE A 294 -3.02 -23.65 7.41
C PHE A 294 -2.67 -22.96 8.74
N LEU A 295 -3.55 -22.11 9.28
CA LEU A 295 -3.29 -21.39 10.53
C LEU A 295 -3.18 -22.35 11.72
N ALA A 296 -2.43 -21.97 12.75
CA ALA A 296 -2.23 -22.82 13.93
C ALA A 296 -3.57 -23.07 14.64
N PRO A 297 -3.81 -24.23 15.27
CA PRO A 297 -5.06 -24.51 15.97
C PRO A 297 -5.35 -23.50 17.11
N GLU A 298 -4.31 -22.88 17.67
CA GLU A 298 -4.40 -21.83 18.67
C GLU A 298 -4.97 -20.50 18.11
N ILE A 299 -5.07 -20.36 16.78
CA ILE A 299 -5.91 -19.34 16.14
C ILE A 299 -7.36 -19.83 16.15
N LEU A 300 -8.10 -19.39 17.17
CA LEU A 300 -9.48 -19.80 17.43
C LEU A 300 -10.44 -19.37 16.33
N SER A 301 -10.24 -18.19 15.77
CA SER A 301 -11.00 -17.72 14.60
C SER A 301 -10.21 -16.68 13.84
N ALA A 302 -10.46 -16.61 12.53
CA ALA A 302 -9.82 -15.67 11.64
C ALA A 302 -10.76 -15.31 10.49
N CYS A 303 -10.63 -14.08 10.00
CA CYS A 303 -11.25 -13.64 8.75
C CYS A 303 -10.21 -12.81 8.00
N VAL A 304 -10.06 -13.07 6.71
CA VAL A 304 -9.18 -12.33 5.79
C VAL A 304 -10.01 -11.88 4.60
N CYS A 305 -9.91 -10.59 4.26
CA CYS A 305 -10.51 -9.98 3.10
C CYS A 305 -9.41 -9.49 2.17
N LEU A 306 -9.26 -10.16 1.04
CA LEU A 306 -8.35 -9.76 -0.02
C LEU A 306 -9.12 -8.87 -0.98
N SER A 307 -8.59 -7.70 -1.31
CA SER A 307 -9.26 -6.73 -2.19
C SER A 307 -8.40 -6.34 -3.38
N THR A 308 -9.03 -6.17 -4.54
CA THR A 308 -8.39 -5.69 -5.76
C THR A 308 -9.32 -4.77 -6.53
N ALA A 309 -8.76 -3.86 -7.33
CA ALA A 309 -9.56 -3.06 -8.25
C ALA A 309 -9.66 -3.80 -9.59
N GLN A 310 -10.88 -4.05 -10.06
CA GLN A 310 -11.16 -4.63 -11.36
C GLN A 310 -12.27 -3.83 -12.03
N ALA A 311 -12.01 -3.33 -13.24
CA ALA A 311 -12.94 -2.49 -14.01
C ALA A 311 -13.46 -1.29 -13.19
N GLY A 312 -12.59 -0.61 -12.45
CA GLY A 312 -12.94 0.56 -11.63
C GLY A 312 -13.76 0.25 -10.36
N GLU A 313 -14.05 -1.01 -10.06
CA GLU A 313 -14.71 -1.43 -8.83
C GLU A 313 -13.77 -2.21 -7.91
N LEU A 314 -13.89 -2.00 -6.61
CA LEU A 314 -13.22 -2.86 -5.64
C LEU A 314 -13.95 -4.22 -5.58
N LYS A 315 -13.25 -5.27 -5.96
CA LYS A 315 -13.65 -6.66 -5.78
C LYS A 315 -12.97 -7.23 -4.53
N SER A 316 -13.60 -8.21 -3.90
CA SER A 316 -13.04 -8.89 -2.74
C SER A 316 -13.28 -10.40 -2.73
N ARG A 317 -12.35 -11.09 -2.06
CA ARG A 317 -12.42 -12.51 -1.70
C ARG A 317 -12.25 -12.62 -0.20
N TRP A 318 -13.10 -13.43 0.43
CA TRP A 318 -13.14 -13.59 1.88
C TRP A 318 -12.76 -15.02 2.24
N LEU A 319 -11.80 -15.16 3.14
CA LEU A 319 -11.33 -16.42 3.69
C LEU A 319 -11.62 -16.40 5.20
N GLY A 320 -11.97 -17.54 5.77
CA GLY A 320 -12.37 -17.58 7.17
C GLY A 320 -12.08 -18.91 7.83
N ARG A 321 -11.80 -18.83 9.13
CA ARG A 321 -11.88 -19.93 10.09
C ARG A 321 -12.82 -19.47 11.20
N GLU A 322 -13.96 -20.14 11.35
CA GLU A 322 -14.99 -19.75 12.30
C GLU A 322 -15.37 -18.25 12.22
N ALA A 323 -15.34 -17.68 11.01
CA ALA A 323 -15.33 -16.23 10.82
C ALA A 323 -16.58 -15.50 11.32
N PHE A 324 -17.71 -16.20 11.44
CA PHE A 324 -18.98 -15.67 11.96
C PHE A 324 -19.25 -15.98 13.44
N VAL A 325 -18.33 -16.67 14.13
CA VAL A 325 -18.49 -16.98 15.55
C VAL A 325 -18.24 -15.70 16.36
N ASN A 326 -19.25 -15.26 17.11
CA ASN A 326 -19.13 -14.08 17.97
C ASN A 326 -18.31 -14.42 19.21
N ARG A 327 -17.30 -13.59 19.52
CA ARG A 327 -16.42 -13.73 20.67
C ARG A 327 -16.17 -12.38 21.30
N GLN A 328 -15.71 -12.38 22.55
CA GLN A 328 -15.10 -11.18 23.12
C GLN A 328 -13.79 -10.89 22.38
N MET A 329 -13.67 -9.70 21.79
CA MET A 329 -12.51 -9.27 20.99
C MET A 329 -11.64 -8.22 21.69
N TRP A 330 -11.81 -8.08 23.01
CA TRP A 330 -11.05 -7.16 23.86
C TRP A 330 -11.04 -5.72 23.31
N SER A 331 -9.90 -5.04 23.40
CA SER A 331 -9.72 -3.67 22.92
C SER A 331 -9.83 -3.52 21.40
N SER A 332 -9.87 -4.61 20.63
CA SER A 332 -9.96 -4.58 19.16
C SER A 332 -11.23 -3.93 18.66
N THR A 333 -12.29 -3.88 19.47
CA THR A 333 -13.56 -3.25 19.10
C THR A 333 -13.61 -1.73 19.36
N LYS A 334 -12.58 -1.15 20.01
CA LYS A 334 -12.64 0.25 20.50
C LYS A 334 -12.67 1.31 19.38
N PHE A 335 -12.37 0.94 18.14
CA PHE A 335 -12.53 1.84 17.00
C PHE A 335 -13.99 1.95 16.52
N LEU A 336 -14.88 1.01 16.88
CA LEU A 336 -16.29 1.01 16.45
C LEU A 336 -17.06 2.25 16.93
N PRO A 337 -17.02 2.64 18.22
CA PRO A 337 -17.68 3.86 18.68
C PRO A 337 -17.15 5.12 17.98
N LEU A 338 -15.84 5.20 17.72
CA LEU A 338 -15.24 6.33 16.99
C LEU A 338 -15.79 6.41 15.57
N LEU A 339 -15.86 5.28 14.86
CA LEU A 339 -16.43 5.21 13.51
C LEU A 339 -17.92 5.58 13.48
N ASN A 340 -18.69 5.16 14.49
CA ASN A 340 -20.10 5.54 14.62
C ASN A 340 -20.29 7.05 14.84
N ILE A 341 -19.42 7.67 15.64
CA ILE A 341 -19.45 9.12 15.87
C ILE A 341 -19.08 9.87 14.60
N ILE A 342 -18.11 9.39 13.82
CA ILE A 342 -17.78 9.95 12.50
C ILE A 342 -19.01 9.95 11.59
N ASP A 343 -19.69 8.80 11.46
CA ASP A 343 -20.91 8.67 10.67
C ASP A 343 -21.97 9.68 11.12
N ARG A 344 -22.28 9.72 12.41
CA ARG A 344 -23.32 10.62 12.94
C ARG A 344 -22.96 12.10 12.82
N ALA A 345 -21.73 12.47 13.18
CA ALA A 345 -21.28 13.85 13.14
C ALA A 345 -21.28 14.37 11.71
N ASN A 346 -20.82 13.56 10.75
CA ASN A 346 -20.86 13.95 9.34
C ASN A 346 -22.28 13.92 8.74
N GLY A 347 -23.21 13.12 9.27
CA GLY A 347 -24.63 13.23 8.92
C GLY A 347 -25.26 14.57 9.34
N ILE A 348 -24.75 15.17 10.42
CA ILE A 348 -25.23 16.47 10.95
C ILE A 348 -24.49 17.65 10.31
N ALA A 349 -23.18 17.52 10.11
CA ALA A 349 -22.31 18.57 9.57
C ALA A 349 -21.26 17.95 8.61
N PRO A 350 -21.62 17.69 7.35
CA PRO A 350 -20.74 17.01 6.38
C PRO A 350 -19.44 17.77 6.07
N SER A 351 -19.43 19.09 6.22
CA SER A 351 -18.27 19.96 5.91
C SER A 351 -17.37 20.24 7.12
N VAL A 352 -17.66 19.64 8.27
CA VAL A 352 -16.87 19.80 9.51
C VAL A 352 -15.99 18.57 9.70
N PRO A 353 -14.65 18.70 9.65
CA PRO A 353 -13.75 17.62 10.00
C PRO A 353 -13.85 17.27 11.48
N ILE A 354 -14.03 15.98 11.77
CA ILE A 354 -14.15 15.53 13.16
C ILE A 354 -12.87 15.78 13.95
N GLY A 355 -11.71 15.79 13.29
CA GLY A 355 -10.42 16.10 13.91
C GLY A 355 -10.37 17.49 14.54
N ASP A 356 -11.17 18.43 14.02
CA ASP A 356 -11.28 19.81 14.51
C ASP A 356 -12.33 19.95 15.63
N CYS A 357 -13.07 18.88 15.92
CA CYS A 357 -14.09 18.88 16.97
C CYS A 357 -13.48 18.60 18.34
N THR A 358 -14.13 19.15 19.37
CA THR A 358 -13.73 19.01 20.77
C THR A 358 -14.71 18.10 21.49
N VAL A 359 -14.21 17.12 22.23
CA VAL A 359 -15.00 16.34 23.19
C VAL A 359 -14.92 17.02 24.55
N ARG A 360 -16.07 17.37 25.11
CA ARG A 360 -16.16 18.11 26.39
C ARG A 360 -17.25 17.55 27.28
N ARG A 361 -17.18 17.86 28.57
CA ARG A 361 -18.32 17.65 29.49
C ARG A 361 -19.48 18.54 29.04
N ALA A 362 -20.71 18.03 29.12
CA ALA A 362 -21.89 18.82 28.82
C ALA A 362 -21.88 20.17 29.58
N GLY A 363 -22.08 21.27 28.85
CA GLY A 363 -22.05 22.63 29.40
C GLY A 363 -20.66 23.22 29.71
N ALA A 364 -19.57 22.47 29.56
CA ALA A 364 -18.22 23.00 29.77
C ALA A 364 -17.77 23.91 28.61
N GLN A 365 -16.96 24.92 28.94
CA GLN A 365 -16.38 25.83 27.94
C GLN A 365 -15.18 25.22 27.21
N SER A 366 -14.44 24.32 27.86
CA SER A 366 -13.25 23.66 27.32
C SER A 366 -13.41 22.13 27.25
N GLY A 367 -12.53 21.48 26.48
CA GLY A 367 -12.49 20.04 26.32
C GLY A 367 -11.22 19.60 25.59
N PHE A 368 -11.23 18.38 25.08
CA PHE A 368 -10.08 17.76 24.43
C PHE A 368 -10.32 17.57 22.93
N PRO A 369 -9.31 17.76 22.06
CA PRO A 369 -9.44 17.47 20.63
C PRO A 369 -9.83 16.01 20.40
N PHE A 370 -10.77 15.76 19.48
CA PHE A 370 -11.23 14.39 19.16
C PHE A 370 -10.06 13.47 18.79
N LEU A 371 -9.16 13.95 17.92
CA LEU A 371 -8.01 13.17 17.45
C LEU A 371 -7.05 12.78 18.59
N LEU A 372 -6.87 13.65 19.59
CA LEU A 372 -6.02 13.35 20.74
C LEU A 372 -6.56 12.16 21.52
N LEU A 373 -7.86 12.16 21.82
CA LEU A 373 -8.53 11.10 22.57
C LEU A 373 -8.64 9.80 21.76
N ALA A 374 -8.95 9.91 20.47
CA ALA A 374 -8.94 8.76 19.55
C ALA A 374 -7.56 8.11 19.47
N SER A 375 -6.49 8.91 19.43
CA SER A 375 -5.12 8.38 19.42
C SER A 375 -4.76 7.70 20.74
N GLY A 376 -5.16 8.26 21.89
CA GLY A 376 -4.93 7.65 23.21
C GLY A 376 -5.59 6.27 23.38
N ILE A 377 -6.72 6.03 22.70
CA ILE A 377 -7.36 4.70 22.67
C ILE A 377 -6.50 3.66 21.97
N MET A 378 -5.78 4.06 20.91
CA MET A 378 -4.99 3.17 20.06
C MET A 378 -3.57 2.98 20.61
N SER A 379 -2.95 4.05 21.12
CA SER A 379 -1.54 4.06 21.52
C SER A 379 -1.27 3.54 22.93
N TYR A 380 -2.29 3.48 23.80
CA TYR A 380 -2.15 3.16 25.23
C TYR A 380 -1.18 4.07 26.00
N ASP A 381 -0.95 5.28 25.48
CA ASP A 381 0.02 6.22 26.08
C ASP A 381 -0.46 6.84 27.42
N ASN A 382 -1.73 6.67 27.75
CA ASN A 382 -2.39 7.16 28.97
C ASN A 382 -2.16 8.65 29.26
N ARG A 383 -1.91 9.47 28.22
CA ARG A 383 -1.63 10.91 28.37
C ARG A 383 -2.80 11.71 28.91
N VAL A 384 -4.03 11.28 28.61
CA VAL A 384 -5.27 11.92 29.06
C VAL A 384 -6.01 11.04 30.06
N ALA A 385 -6.26 9.80 29.68
CA ALA A 385 -6.86 8.75 30.50
C ALA A 385 -6.51 7.38 29.89
N THR A 386 -6.87 6.30 30.58
CA THR A 386 -6.66 4.94 30.08
C THR A 386 -7.43 4.69 28.78
N SER A 387 -6.92 3.80 27.92
CA SER A 387 -7.62 3.38 26.70
C SER A 387 -9.04 2.85 26.99
N ASN A 388 -9.24 2.14 28.10
CA ASN A 388 -10.55 1.64 28.52
C ASN A 388 -11.50 2.78 28.92
N SER A 389 -11.05 3.72 29.76
CA SER A 389 -11.85 4.85 30.21
C SER A 389 -12.24 5.79 29.06
N LEU A 390 -11.30 6.04 28.13
CA LEU A 390 -11.58 6.80 26.91
C LEU A 390 -12.59 6.07 26.01
N ALA A 391 -12.40 4.78 25.75
CA ALA A 391 -13.33 4.02 24.91
C ALA A 391 -14.73 3.90 25.55
N ALA A 392 -14.79 3.77 26.89
CA ALA A 392 -16.05 3.78 27.63
C ALA A 392 -16.78 5.13 27.48
N MET A 393 -16.05 6.26 27.52
CA MET A 393 -16.58 7.58 27.20
C MET A 393 -17.11 7.65 25.76
N PHE A 394 -16.37 7.15 24.76
CA PHE A 394 -16.85 7.23 23.39
C PHE A 394 -18.09 6.37 23.12
N LYS A 395 -18.28 5.25 23.83
CA LYS A 395 -19.55 4.51 23.79
C LYS A 395 -20.74 5.36 24.28
N ARG A 396 -20.53 6.31 25.20
CA ARG A 396 -21.59 7.20 25.69
C ARG A 396 -22.17 8.13 24.65
N PHE A 397 -21.57 8.29 23.47
CA PHE A 397 -22.18 9.11 22.43
C PHE A 397 -23.43 8.49 21.82
N ASN A 398 -23.70 7.20 22.04
CA ASN A 398 -24.88 6.51 21.51
C ASN A 398 -25.53 5.62 22.58
N THR A 399 -26.78 5.22 22.35
CA THR A 399 -27.38 4.17 23.20
C THR A 399 -26.79 2.81 22.83
N PRO A 400 -26.68 1.87 23.78
CA PRO A 400 -26.11 0.54 23.50
C PRO A 400 -26.85 -0.16 22.34
N ALA A 401 -28.19 -0.15 22.40
CA ALA A 401 -29.04 -0.75 21.38
C ALA A 401 -28.90 -0.10 20.00
N ALA A 402 -28.76 1.23 19.92
CA ALA A 402 -28.58 1.91 18.63
C ALA A 402 -27.18 1.69 18.04
N LEU A 403 -26.14 1.64 18.88
CA LEU A 403 -24.79 1.31 18.42
C LEU A 403 -24.72 -0.13 17.90
N GLU A 404 -25.30 -1.09 18.60
CA GLU A 404 -25.42 -2.47 18.14
C GLU A 404 -26.19 -2.57 16.82
N LYS A 405 -27.38 -1.95 16.75
CA LYS A 405 -28.20 -1.93 15.53
C LYS A 405 -27.43 -1.35 14.35
N TRP A 406 -26.69 -0.27 14.55
CA TRP A 406 -25.85 0.34 13.53
C TRP A 406 -24.75 -0.63 13.06
N THR A 407 -24.07 -1.32 13.98
CA THR A 407 -23.07 -2.34 13.62
C THR A 407 -23.69 -3.47 12.79
N ARG A 408 -24.83 -4.02 13.22
CA ARG A 408 -25.57 -5.06 12.48
C ARG A 408 -25.94 -4.61 11.06
N GLN A 409 -26.34 -3.35 10.90
CA GLN A 409 -26.68 -2.77 9.59
C GLN A 409 -25.47 -2.63 8.66
N LEU A 410 -24.26 -2.43 9.18
CA LEU A 410 -23.06 -2.36 8.36
C LEU A 410 -22.56 -3.75 7.96
N THR A 411 -22.55 -4.71 8.89
CA THR A 411 -21.92 -6.02 8.69
C THR A 411 -22.87 -7.10 8.20
N GLY A 412 -24.16 -6.99 8.51
CA GLY A 412 -25.16 -8.03 8.22
C GLY A 412 -25.22 -9.15 9.26
N ASN A 413 -24.36 -9.14 10.27
CA ASN A 413 -24.39 -10.14 11.33
C ASN A 413 -25.46 -9.79 12.38
N GLN A 414 -26.66 -10.36 12.23
CA GLN A 414 -27.77 -10.12 13.15
C GLN A 414 -27.57 -10.71 14.56
N SER A 415 -26.58 -11.58 14.74
CA SER A 415 -26.36 -12.32 15.99
C SER A 415 -25.37 -11.67 16.97
N LEU A 416 -24.66 -10.61 16.55
CA LEU A 416 -23.68 -9.93 17.41
C LEU A 416 -24.37 -9.26 18.61
N ASP A 417 -23.67 -9.16 19.75
CA ASP A 417 -24.06 -8.37 20.94
C ASP A 417 -22.98 -7.31 21.17
N PHE A 418 -23.34 -6.02 21.16
CA PHE A 418 -22.36 -4.95 21.31
C PHE A 418 -22.78 -3.84 22.28
N GLN A 419 -23.44 -4.23 23.38
CA GLN A 419 -24.01 -3.29 24.35
C GLN A 419 -23.12 -3.05 25.58
N GLY A 420 -22.13 -3.91 25.80
CA GLY A 420 -21.27 -3.90 26.99
C GLY A 420 -20.32 -2.71 27.13
N ARG A 421 -19.77 -2.54 28.34
CA ARG A 421 -18.74 -1.54 28.66
C ARG A 421 -17.32 -2.06 28.37
N TYR A 422 -16.31 -1.20 28.54
CA TYR A 422 -14.89 -1.56 28.43
C TYR A 422 -14.21 -1.69 29.80
N GLY A 423 -14.93 -2.18 30.81
CA GLY A 423 -14.37 -2.51 32.14
C GLY A 423 -14.06 -1.33 33.06
N GLU A 424 -13.97 -0.10 32.56
CA GLU A 424 -13.68 1.10 33.37
C GLU A 424 -14.77 2.17 33.27
N ILE A 425 -14.80 3.07 34.26
CA ILE A 425 -15.66 4.26 34.23
C ILE A 425 -15.27 5.20 33.08
N PRO A 426 -16.23 5.81 32.38
CA PRO A 426 -15.95 6.81 31.36
C PRO A 426 -15.13 7.99 31.89
N PHE A 427 -14.14 8.44 31.12
CA PHE A 427 -13.35 9.63 31.45
C PHE A 427 -14.23 10.88 31.60
N ILE A 428 -15.22 11.03 30.71
CA ILE A 428 -16.30 12.00 30.82
C ILE A 428 -17.60 11.20 30.77
N GLU A 429 -18.40 11.25 31.84
CA GLU A 429 -19.64 10.47 31.95
C GLU A 429 -20.71 10.91 30.94
N PHE A 430 -20.83 12.23 30.74
CA PHE A 430 -21.79 12.85 29.80
C PHE A 430 -21.04 13.72 28.77
N PRO A 431 -20.37 13.11 27.78
CA PRO A 431 -19.62 13.86 26.79
C PRO A 431 -20.54 14.51 25.74
N GLU A 432 -20.09 15.64 25.21
CA GLU A 432 -20.63 16.31 24.03
C GLU A 432 -19.52 16.47 22.98
N LEU A 433 -19.90 16.36 21.70
CA LEU A 433 -19.02 16.66 20.57
C LEU A 433 -19.34 18.07 20.09
N TRP A 434 -18.40 18.99 20.26
CA TRP A 434 -18.54 20.39 19.91
C TRP A 434 -17.77 20.74 18.65
N SER A 435 -18.41 21.48 17.74
CA SER A 435 -17.77 22.06 16.57
C SER A 435 -17.46 23.53 16.83
N ALA A 436 -16.17 23.89 16.83
CA ALA A 436 -15.75 25.30 16.89
C ALA A 436 -16.10 26.04 15.60
N LYS A 437 -16.09 25.37 14.44
CA LYS A 437 -16.44 25.96 13.15
C LYS A 437 -17.90 26.40 13.10
N ASP A 438 -18.80 25.58 13.62
CA ASP A 438 -20.24 25.84 13.60
C ASP A 438 -20.76 26.48 14.91
N GLN A 439 -19.89 26.63 15.92
CA GLN A 439 -20.24 27.10 17.27
C GLN A 439 -21.46 26.37 17.86
N LYS A 440 -21.52 25.04 17.67
CA LYS A 440 -22.65 24.22 18.14
C LYS A 440 -22.22 22.82 18.61
N VAL A 441 -23.06 22.23 19.47
CA VAL A 441 -22.95 20.81 19.83
C VAL A 441 -23.47 19.98 18.66
N LEU A 442 -22.63 19.12 18.10
CA LEU A 442 -23.01 18.18 17.05
C LEU A 442 -23.70 16.94 17.64
N ILE A 443 -23.15 16.36 18.71
CA ILE A 443 -23.69 15.14 19.32
C ILE A 443 -23.71 15.30 20.84
N LYS A 444 -24.86 15.01 21.45
CA LYS A 444 -25.02 14.87 22.90
C LYS A 444 -25.07 13.39 23.29
N SER A 445 -24.49 13.05 24.43
CA SER A 445 -24.59 11.71 25.00
C SER A 445 -25.99 11.46 25.55
N PRO A 446 -26.65 10.33 25.23
CA PRO A 446 -27.86 9.91 25.93
C PRO A 446 -27.55 9.53 27.38
N GLN A 447 -28.52 9.77 28.27
CA GLN A 447 -28.47 9.34 29.68
C GLN A 447 -28.92 7.87 29.80
N GLN A 448 -28.14 6.94 29.23
CA GLN A 448 -28.41 5.52 29.34
C GLN A 448 -27.16 4.75 29.79
N ALA A 449 -27.34 3.89 30.79
CA ALA A 449 -26.31 2.97 31.21
C ALA A 449 -26.08 1.91 30.13
N HIS A 450 -24.83 1.46 30.03
CA HIS A 450 -24.46 0.33 29.18
C HIS A 450 -24.43 -0.93 30.03
N SER A 451 -25.10 -1.98 29.55
CA SER A 451 -25.13 -3.33 30.10
C SER A 451 -25.03 -4.33 28.94
N GLY A 452 -24.70 -5.60 29.22
CA GLY A 452 -24.53 -6.62 28.19
C GLY A 452 -23.08 -6.88 27.81
N GLN A 453 -22.85 -7.57 26.69
CA GLN A 453 -21.54 -8.06 26.27
C GLN A 453 -21.01 -7.29 25.04
N ASN A 454 -19.79 -7.62 24.61
CA ASN A 454 -19.18 -7.08 23.39
C ASN A 454 -18.75 -8.23 22.47
N LEU A 455 -19.71 -9.11 22.15
CA LEU A 455 -19.53 -10.27 21.29
C LEU A 455 -19.69 -9.87 19.82
N VAL A 456 -18.57 -9.84 19.10
CA VAL A 456 -18.51 -9.62 17.66
C VAL A 456 -17.69 -10.72 17.00
N SER A 457 -17.86 -10.93 15.70
CA SER A 457 -17.09 -11.93 14.96
C SER A 457 -15.81 -11.34 14.34
N THR A 458 -14.86 -12.19 13.94
CA THR A 458 -13.68 -11.74 13.18
C THR A 458 -14.08 -11.19 11.82
N TYR A 459 -15.16 -11.69 11.23
CA TYR A 459 -15.79 -11.09 10.05
C TYR A 459 -16.23 -9.65 10.32
N ASP A 460 -16.93 -9.36 11.41
CA ASP A 460 -17.44 -8.00 11.69
C ASP A 460 -16.31 -6.97 11.75
N LEU A 461 -15.23 -7.29 12.46
CA LEU A 461 -14.07 -6.38 12.57
C LEU A 461 -13.33 -6.24 11.23
N THR A 462 -13.13 -7.34 10.51
CA THR A 462 -12.51 -7.32 9.16
C THR A 462 -13.35 -6.52 8.17
N ARG A 463 -14.68 -6.65 8.25
CA ARG A 463 -15.65 -5.90 7.45
C ARG A 463 -15.56 -4.41 7.71
N LEU A 464 -15.58 -4.01 8.98
CA LEU A 464 -15.54 -2.59 9.34
C LEU A 464 -14.20 -1.94 9.00
N ILE A 465 -13.07 -2.60 9.26
CA ILE A 465 -11.75 -2.02 8.96
C ILE A 465 -11.50 -1.91 7.44
N THR A 466 -12.00 -2.87 6.64
CA THR A 466 -11.93 -2.78 5.17
C THR A 466 -12.89 -1.73 4.61
N MET A 467 -14.02 -1.45 5.25
CA MET A 467 -14.87 -0.31 4.90
C MET A 467 -14.18 1.03 5.17
N VAL A 468 -13.42 1.15 6.27
CA VAL A 468 -12.63 2.35 6.59
C VAL A 468 -11.55 2.59 5.52
N GLY A 469 -10.73 1.58 5.23
CA GLY A 469 -9.68 1.71 4.22
C GLY A 469 -10.20 1.84 2.79
N GLY A 470 -11.27 1.13 2.48
CA GLY A 470 -11.90 1.13 1.16
C GLY A 470 -12.76 2.34 0.85
N HIS A 471 -12.98 3.27 1.80
CA HIS A 471 -13.96 4.35 1.69
C HIS A 471 -13.96 5.09 0.34
N TRP A 472 -12.79 5.43 -0.21
CA TRP A 472 -12.67 6.18 -1.46
C TRP A 472 -12.89 5.36 -2.74
N ARG A 473 -12.86 4.02 -2.63
CA ARG A 473 -12.95 3.07 -3.75
C ARG A 473 -14.24 2.25 -3.74
N LEU A 474 -14.84 2.08 -2.58
CA LEU A 474 -16.08 1.32 -2.42
C LEU A 474 -17.27 2.10 -3.00
N PRO A 475 -18.26 1.40 -3.59
CA PRO A 475 -19.50 2.04 -4.02
C PRO A 475 -20.28 2.58 -2.82
N ARG A 476 -21.12 3.60 -3.05
CA ARG A 476 -21.92 4.25 -1.98
C ARG A 476 -22.74 3.28 -1.12
N ARG A 477 -23.16 2.13 -1.66
CA ARG A 477 -23.90 1.08 -0.93
C ARG A 477 -23.04 0.26 0.04
N ALA A 478 -21.71 0.34 -0.06
CA ALA A 478 -20.75 -0.47 0.69
C ALA A 478 -19.84 0.35 1.63
N ILE A 479 -20.00 1.68 1.68
CA ILE A 479 -19.30 2.56 2.64
C ILE A 479 -20.12 2.79 3.91
N VAL A 480 -19.48 3.31 4.96
CA VAL A 480 -20.20 3.91 6.10
C VAL A 480 -21.01 5.11 5.60
N PRO A 481 -22.34 5.18 5.83
CA PRO A 481 -23.26 6.00 5.03
C PRO A 481 -22.91 7.48 4.91
N ASN A 482 -22.64 8.14 6.04
CA ASN A 482 -22.44 9.59 6.08
C ASN A 482 -20.97 9.98 6.28
N ALA A 483 -20.10 9.01 6.57
CA ALA A 483 -18.70 9.25 6.83
C ALA A 483 -18.04 10.00 5.66
N GLN A 484 -17.27 11.04 5.97
CA GLN A 484 -16.52 11.82 4.99
C GLN A 484 -15.03 11.49 5.09
N GLY A 485 -14.32 11.55 3.96
CA GLY A 485 -12.90 11.23 3.89
C GLY A 485 -12.02 12.09 4.81
N HIS A 486 -12.38 13.37 5.01
CA HIS A 486 -11.65 14.26 5.93
C HIS A 486 -11.76 13.81 7.39
N SER A 487 -12.93 13.36 7.84
CA SER A 487 -13.14 12.83 9.20
C SER A 487 -12.56 11.42 9.38
N LEU A 488 -12.70 10.55 8.37
CA LEU A 488 -12.08 9.22 8.39
C LEU A 488 -10.56 9.31 8.48
N SER A 489 -9.96 10.36 7.91
CA SER A 489 -8.52 10.60 8.03
C SER A 489 -8.05 10.71 9.49
N SER A 490 -8.87 11.26 10.38
CA SER A 490 -8.56 11.32 11.82
C SER A 490 -8.56 9.93 12.47
N LEU A 491 -9.49 9.05 12.09
CA LEU A 491 -9.51 7.67 12.59
C LEU A 491 -8.34 6.86 12.03
N ILE A 492 -8.06 6.98 10.73
CA ILE A 492 -6.93 6.32 10.06
C ILE A 492 -5.61 6.73 10.72
N GLN A 493 -5.43 8.02 11.00
CA GLN A 493 -4.25 8.53 11.70
C GLN A 493 -4.12 7.95 13.12
N ALA A 494 -5.23 7.90 13.88
CA ALA A 494 -5.24 7.31 15.21
C ALA A 494 -4.92 5.81 15.18
N MET A 495 -5.51 5.05 14.26
CA MET A 495 -5.25 3.60 14.13
C MET A 495 -3.85 3.30 13.58
N GLY A 496 -3.23 4.23 12.86
CA GLY A 496 -1.85 4.09 12.39
C GLY A 496 -0.81 4.12 13.51
N VAL A 497 -1.18 4.54 14.73
CA VAL A 497 -0.29 4.60 15.90
C VAL A 497 -0.58 3.51 16.95
N ASP A 498 -1.40 2.51 16.62
CA ASP A 498 -1.58 1.32 17.47
C ASP A 498 -0.24 0.61 17.71
N THR A 499 -0.11 0.00 18.88
CA THR A 499 1.17 -0.56 19.35
C THR A 499 1.59 -1.81 18.59
N ALA A 500 0.62 -2.60 18.12
CA ALA A 500 0.86 -3.86 17.42
C ALA A 500 1.38 -3.61 16.00
N ARG A 501 2.56 -4.13 15.67
CA ARG A 501 3.19 -3.94 14.35
C ARG A 501 3.43 -5.26 13.58
N TYR A 502 2.55 -6.25 13.71
CA TYR A 502 2.76 -7.58 13.11
C TYR A 502 2.93 -7.57 11.57
N ILE A 503 2.23 -6.70 10.84
CA ILE A 503 2.45 -6.57 9.38
C ILE A 503 3.86 -6.04 9.08
N GLU A 504 4.40 -5.15 9.90
CA GLU A 504 5.76 -4.63 9.73
C GLU A 504 6.80 -5.70 10.10
N VAL A 505 6.53 -6.50 11.13
CA VAL A 505 7.31 -7.71 11.44
C VAL A 505 7.32 -8.66 10.25
N ALA A 506 6.16 -8.88 9.59
CA ALA A 506 6.08 -9.67 8.38
C ALA A 506 6.92 -9.07 7.25
N PHE A 507 6.89 -7.75 7.03
CA PHE A 507 7.72 -7.11 6.01
C PHE A 507 9.22 -7.25 6.29
N GLU A 508 9.66 -7.08 7.53
CA GLU A 508 11.06 -7.28 7.91
C GLU A 508 11.48 -8.74 7.75
N THR A 509 10.64 -9.65 8.22
CA THR A 509 10.86 -11.09 8.13
C THR A 509 10.93 -11.50 6.68
N LEU A 510 10.07 -11.01 5.80
CA LEU A 510 10.09 -11.37 4.39
C LEU A 510 11.06 -10.52 3.54
N ALA A 511 11.94 -9.73 4.19
CA ALA A 511 12.90 -8.82 3.54
C ALA A 511 12.26 -7.80 2.58
N LEU A 512 11.00 -7.42 2.82
CA LEU A 512 10.22 -6.53 1.96
C LEU A 512 10.43 -5.04 2.26
N THR A 513 11.08 -4.69 3.36
CA THR A 513 11.20 -3.29 3.83
C THR A 513 11.87 -2.34 2.84
N GLN A 514 12.77 -2.85 2.00
CA GLN A 514 13.48 -2.05 0.99
C GLN A 514 12.67 -1.84 -0.30
N VAL A 515 11.66 -2.69 -0.53
CA VAL A 515 10.92 -2.75 -1.81
C VAL A 515 9.47 -2.31 -1.70
N VAL A 516 8.88 -2.36 -0.50
CA VAL A 516 7.51 -1.88 -0.25
C VAL A 516 7.40 -0.39 -0.57
N ARG A 517 6.37 -0.04 -1.36
CA ARG A 517 5.98 1.34 -1.66
C ARG A 517 4.57 1.63 -1.17
N SER A 518 4.31 2.91 -0.90
CA SER A 518 3.01 3.44 -0.45
C SER A 518 2.32 2.63 0.67
N PRO A 519 3.05 2.23 1.74
CA PRO A 519 2.47 1.40 2.77
C PRO A 519 1.38 2.14 3.54
N VAL A 520 0.25 1.48 3.73
CA VAL A 520 -0.83 1.84 4.63
C VAL A 520 -0.98 0.68 5.61
N ILE A 521 -0.76 0.92 6.89
CA ILE A 521 -1.01 -0.05 7.94
C ILE A 521 -1.83 0.67 9.02
N ILE A 522 -3.06 0.22 9.22
CA ILE A 522 -3.91 0.63 10.33
C ILE A 522 -4.34 -0.62 11.09
N SER A 523 -4.35 -0.54 12.42
CA SER A 523 -4.74 -1.68 13.25
C SER A 523 -5.40 -1.26 14.55
N LYS A 524 -6.03 -2.24 15.19
CA LYS A 524 -6.35 -2.21 16.61
C LYS A 524 -6.15 -3.62 17.16
N SER A 525 -5.26 -3.76 18.14
CA SER A 525 -5.11 -4.99 18.90
C SER A 525 -5.98 -5.02 20.16
N GLY A 526 -6.21 -6.21 20.68
CA GLY A 526 -6.84 -6.44 21.96
C GLY A 526 -6.19 -7.62 22.64
N PHE A 527 -5.73 -7.43 23.87
CA PHE A 527 -4.96 -8.41 24.61
C PHE A 527 -5.44 -8.43 26.06
N GLY A 528 -5.54 -9.62 26.64
CA GLY A 528 -5.87 -9.80 28.04
C GLY A 528 -6.14 -11.24 28.44
N ARG A 529 -6.02 -11.51 29.75
CA ARG A 529 -6.46 -12.77 30.35
C ARG A 529 -7.94 -12.72 30.64
N SER A 530 -8.66 -13.75 30.19
CA SER A 530 -10.09 -13.91 30.46
C SER A 530 -10.28 -14.74 31.72
N ASP A 531 -10.65 -14.14 32.85
CA ASP A 531 -10.92 -14.89 34.09
C ASP A 531 -11.99 -15.98 33.90
N GLN A 532 -13.04 -15.67 33.12
CA GLN A 532 -14.12 -16.62 32.83
C GLN A 532 -13.70 -17.84 32.01
N ARG A 533 -12.65 -17.72 31.19
CA ARG A 533 -12.17 -18.78 30.28
C ARG A 533 -10.81 -19.31 30.71
N ASP A 534 -10.29 -18.77 31.81
CA ASP A 534 -8.99 -19.02 32.41
C ASP A 534 -7.84 -19.14 31.40
N ARG A 535 -7.74 -18.16 30.49
CA ARG A 535 -6.74 -18.17 29.41
C ARG A 535 -6.42 -16.78 28.90
N THR A 536 -5.23 -16.63 28.32
CA THR A 536 -4.79 -15.40 27.66
C THR A 536 -5.23 -15.39 26.20
N GLU A 537 -5.77 -14.27 25.73
CA GLU A 537 -6.22 -14.09 24.36
C GLU A 537 -5.61 -12.83 23.75
N LEU A 538 -5.27 -12.91 22.47
CA LEU A 538 -4.75 -11.80 21.68
C LEU A 538 -5.49 -11.72 20.35
N THR A 539 -6.15 -10.60 20.11
CA THR A 539 -6.85 -10.28 18.88
C THR A 539 -6.08 -9.21 18.12
N TYR A 540 -5.88 -9.41 16.82
CA TYR A 540 -5.27 -8.43 15.93
C TYR A 540 -6.23 -8.15 14.78
N CYS A 541 -6.77 -6.93 14.71
CA CYS A 541 -7.56 -6.43 13.59
C CYS A 541 -6.71 -5.41 12.82
N ALA A 542 -6.48 -5.64 11.53
CA ALA A 542 -5.63 -4.78 10.73
C ALA A 542 -6.07 -4.69 9.26
N LEU A 543 -5.69 -3.60 8.62
CA LEU A 543 -5.69 -3.43 7.18
C LEU A 543 -4.27 -3.04 6.74
N ALA A 544 -3.77 -3.75 5.73
CA ALA A 544 -2.55 -3.41 5.02
C ALA A 544 -2.87 -3.09 3.55
N GLU A 545 -2.35 -1.98 3.04
CA GLU A 545 -2.16 -1.77 1.61
C GLU A 545 -0.71 -1.44 1.31
N PHE A 546 -0.17 -2.04 0.27
CA PHE A 546 1.22 -1.83 -0.10
C PHE A 546 1.45 -2.25 -1.54
N ASP A 547 2.45 -1.63 -2.16
CA ASP A 547 2.85 -1.92 -3.52
C ASP A 547 4.21 -2.64 -3.48
N LEU A 548 4.31 -3.81 -4.12
CA LEU A 548 5.58 -4.54 -4.30
C LEU A 548 6.00 -4.54 -5.75
N PRO A 549 7.30 -4.65 -6.07
CA PRO A 549 7.76 -4.94 -7.42
C PRO A 549 7.01 -6.11 -8.06
N ARG A 550 6.62 -5.95 -9.32
CA ARG A 550 6.04 -7.04 -10.10
C ARG A 550 7.14 -8.03 -10.50
N PRO A 551 6.99 -9.33 -10.19
CA PRO A 551 7.89 -10.34 -10.75
C PRO A 551 7.86 -10.26 -12.29
N GLY A 552 9.03 -10.08 -12.91
CA GLY A 552 9.18 -10.08 -14.36
C GLY A 552 8.73 -8.81 -15.11
N SER A 553 8.20 -7.79 -14.42
CA SER A 553 7.87 -6.51 -15.06
C SER A 553 9.10 -5.62 -15.15
N CYS A 554 9.38 -5.10 -16.35
CA CYS A 554 10.44 -4.11 -16.57
C CYS A 554 9.91 -2.75 -16.98
N ASP A 555 8.64 -2.47 -16.67
CA ASP A 555 8.05 -1.17 -16.92
C ASP A 555 8.28 -0.24 -15.71
N PRO A 556 9.14 0.79 -15.80
CA PRO A 556 9.38 1.74 -14.72
C PRO A 556 8.13 2.55 -14.31
N THR A 557 7.11 2.61 -15.17
CA THR A 557 5.85 3.32 -14.95
C THR A 557 4.76 2.44 -14.32
N ALA A 558 4.89 1.11 -14.45
CA ALA A 558 3.93 0.09 -13.97
C ALA A 558 4.55 -0.98 -13.05
N SER A 559 5.80 -0.77 -12.61
CA SER A 559 6.68 -1.78 -11.99
C SER A 559 6.19 -2.40 -10.68
N HIS A 560 5.06 -1.96 -10.12
CA HIS A 560 4.58 -2.43 -8.83
C HIS A 560 3.16 -3.00 -8.91
N GLN A 561 2.90 -4.05 -8.12
CA GLN A 561 1.62 -4.67 -7.88
C GLN A 561 1.09 -4.21 -6.52
N ARG A 562 -0.15 -3.73 -6.50
CA ARG A 562 -0.84 -3.35 -5.28
C ARG A 562 -1.45 -4.57 -4.60
N TYR A 563 -1.23 -4.66 -3.30
CA TYR A 563 -1.86 -5.60 -2.39
C TYR A 563 -2.76 -4.83 -1.42
N SER A 564 -3.96 -5.34 -1.19
CA SER A 564 -4.89 -4.84 -0.17
C SER A 564 -5.47 -6.02 0.59
N ILE A 565 -5.21 -6.06 1.89
CA ILE A 565 -5.60 -7.14 2.77
C ILE A 565 -6.12 -6.58 4.10
N GLY A 566 -7.37 -6.88 4.42
CA GLY A 566 -7.91 -6.74 5.77
C GLY A 566 -7.91 -8.08 6.47
N MET A 567 -7.60 -8.10 7.76
CA MET A 567 -7.63 -9.33 8.55
C MET A 567 -8.02 -9.07 9.99
N THR A 568 -8.69 -10.05 10.59
CA THR A 568 -8.84 -10.16 12.04
C THR A 568 -8.53 -11.58 12.45
N LEU A 569 -7.60 -11.76 13.40
CA LEU A 569 -7.26 -13.04 14.00
C LEU A 569 -7.42 -12.94 15.51
N ILE A 570 -7.82 -14.05 16.15
CA ILE A 570 -7.77 -14.20 17.60
C ILE A 570 -7.01 -15.48 17.96
N ALA A 571 -5.90 -15.29 18.66
CA ALA A 571 -5.08 -16.34 19.25
C ALA A 571 -5.44 -16.52 20.72
N ALA A 572 -5.34 -17.75 21.22
CA ALA A 572 -5.47 -18.03 22.65
C ALA A 572 -4.58 -19.19 23.07
N GLN A 573 -4.15 -19.18 24.33
CA GLN A 573 -3.40 -20.29 24.92
C GLN A 573 -3.82 -20.48 26.38
N GLN A 574 -3.88 -21.74 26.82
CA GLN A 574 -4.32 -22.12 28.17
C GLN A 574 -3.33 -23.13 28.76
N THR A 575 -2.30 -22.63 29.44
CA THR A 575 -1.29 -23.45 30.15
C THR A 575 -1.38 -23.28 31.67
N GLY A 576 -2.09 -22.25 32.14
CA GLY A 576 -2.16 -21.87 33.56
C GLY A 576 -1.13 -20.79 33.94
N ASP A 577 -0.12 -20.55 33.11
CA ASP A 577 0.85 -19.46 33.29
C ASP A 577 0.55 -18.33 32.30
N GLY A 578 -0.04 -17.24 32.79
CA GLY A 578 -0.42 -16.09 31.97
C GLY A 578 0.75 -15.42 31.25
N ASN A 579 1.97 -15.44 31.81
CA ASN A 579 3.14 -14.85 31.17
C ASN A 579 3.63 -15.72 30.01
N GLN A 580 3.64 -17.05 30.20
CA GLN A 580 3.97 -17.99 29.12
C GLN A 580 2.93 -17.93 28.00
N GLU A 581 1.64 -17.90 28.36
CA GLU A 581 0.56 -17.76 27.39
C GLU A 581 0.67 -16.45 26.59
N ALA A 582 0.98 -15.33 27.26
CA ALA A 582 1.13 -14.03 26.61
C ALA A 582 2.25 -14.02 25.56
N ARG A 583 3.44 -14.52 25.93
CA ARG A 583 4.58 -14.65 25.01
C ARG A 583 4.26 -15.59 23.85
N PHE A 584 3.59 -16.70 24.14
CA PHE A 584 3.16 -17.66 23.13
C PHE A 584 2.22 -17.01 22.11
N VAL A 585 1.16 -16.34 22.55
CA VAL A 585 0.19 -15.74 21.61
C VAL A 585 0.77 -14.56 20.84
N ASP A 586 1.72 -13.80 21.39
CA ASP A 586 2.41 -12.71 20.67
C ASP A 586 3.29 -13.25 19.54
N ALA A 587 4.17 -14.21 19.86
CA ALA A 587 5.04 -14.88 18.89
C ALA A 587 4.22 -15.63 17.83
N LEU A 588 3.12 -16.27 18.24
CA LEU A 588 2.22 -16.93 17.32
C LEU A 588 1.59 -15.93 16.35
N MET A 589 1.03 -14.82 16.86
CA MET A 589 0.40 -13.82 16.00
C MET A 589 1.38 -13.24 14.98
N ALA A 590 2.63 -12.96 15.39
CA ALA A 590 3.68 -12.53 14.47
C ALA A 590 3.97 -13.58 13.38
N THR A 591 4.01 -14.86 13.75
CA THR A 591 4.23 -15.99 12.82
C THR A 591 3.09 -16.11 11.81
N GLU A 592 1.84 -16.11 12.28
CA GLU A 592 0.66 -16.32 11.45
C GLU A 592 0.41 -15.14 10.49
N VAL A 593 0.57 -13.90 10.96
CA VAL A 593 0.50 -12.72 10.08
C VAL A 593 1.59 -12.77 9.02
N THR A 594 2.80 -13.21 9.37
CA THR A 594 3.89 -13.38 8.40
C THR A 594 3.53 -14.43 7.35
N GLU A 595 2.98 -15.57 7.75
CA GLU A 595 2.56 -16.63 6.84
C GLU A 595 1.43 -16.17 5.89
N ILE A 596 0.46 -15.40 6.40
CA ILE A 596 -0.60 -14.80 5.58
C ILE A 596 0.00 -13.88 4.51
N ILE A 597 0.89 -12.95 4.89
CA ILE A 597 1.51 -12.02 3.93
C ILE A 597 2.36 -12.77 2.91
N ARG A 598 3.11 -13.80 3.35
CA ARG A 598 3.91 -14.65 2.46
C ARG A 598 3.03 -15.38 1.44
N ARG A 599 1.95 -16.02 1.88
CA ARG A 599 1.00 -16.71 0.99
C ARG A 599 0.28 -15.76 0.04
N LEU A 600 -0.05 -14.56 0.51
CA LEU A 600 -0.63 -13.50 -0.33
C LEU A 600 0.28 -13.16 -1.51
N ILE A 601 1.56 -12.90 -1.23
CA ILE A 601 2.56 -12.51 -2.25
C ILE A 601 2.87 -13.67 -3.20
N LEU A 602 2.82 -14.91 -2.71
CA LEU A 602 3.04 -16.12 -3.51
C LEU A 602 1.79 -16.57 -4.30
N GLY A 603 0.64 -15.90 -4.19
CA GLY A 603 -0.58 -16.33 -4.87
C GLY A 603 -1.18 -17.63 -4.32
N LYS A 604 -0.94 -17.93 -3.04
CA LYS A 604 -1.36 -19.18 -2.37
C LYS A 604 -2.49 -18.99 -1.35
N LEU A 605 -3.11 -17.80 -1.32
CA LEU A 605 -4.33 -17.51 -0.54
C LEU A 605 -5.59 -17.67 -1.39
#